data_AF-A0A662U5G3-F1
#
_entry.id   AF-A0A662U5G3-F1
#
_cell.length_a   1.000
_cell.length_b   1.000
_cell.length_c   1.000
_cell.angle_alpha   90.00
_cell.angle_beta   90.00
_cell.angle_gamma   90.00
#
_symmetry.space_group_name_H-M   'P 1'
#
loop_
_entity.id
_entity.type
_entity.pdbx_description
1 polymer ?
#
loop_
_entity_poly.entity_id
_entity_poly.type
_entity_poly.pdbx_seq_one_letter_code
_entity_poly.pdbx_strand_id
1 'polypeptide(L)'
;MAQPVQPVGIPVLILKEGTQRTTGRDALRTNIMAVRAISETLRTTLGPRGMDKMLVDTLGDVTITNDGATILDKLDVQHPAAKMLVQIAK
;
A
#
# COMPACT_ATOMS: atom_id res chain seq x y z
N MET A 1 19.93 23.81 -46.66
CA MET A 1 19.68 24.36 -45.31
C MET A 1 18.23 24.05 -44.95
N ALA A 2 17.99 22.97 -44.21
CA ALA A 2 16.64 22.55 -43.80
C ALA A 2 16.30 23.21 -42.46
N GLN A 3 15.22 23.99 -42.42
CA GLN A 3 14.77 24.65 -41.20
C GLN A 3 14.14 23.62 -40.25
N PRO A 4 14.41 23.67 -38.93
CA PRO A 4 13.79 22.77 -37.97
C PRO A 4 12.31 23.15 -37.76
N VAL A 5 11.42 22.19 -37.98
CA VAL A 5 9.98 22.31 -37.73
C VAL A 5 9.77 22.44 -36.21
N GLN A 6 9.28 23.59 -35.77
CA GLN A 6 8.89 23.79 -34.36
C GLN A 6 7.58 23.03 -34.10
N PRO A 7 7.48 22.20 -33.04
CA PRO A 7 6.23 21.54 -32.71
C PRO A 7 5.23 22.60 -32.23
N VAL A 8 4.22 22.88 -33.06
CA VAL A 8 3.07 23.72 -32.70
C VAL A 8 2.17 22.90 -31.77
N GLY A 9 2.41 23.01 -30.47
CA GLY A 9 1.57 22.42 -29.44
C GLY A 9 2.04 22.88 -28.07
N ILE A 10 1.12 23.43 -27.26
CA ILE A 10 1.41 23.76 -25.86
C ILE A 10 1.93 22.46 -25.21
N PRO A 11 3.12 22.46 -24.57
CA PRO A 11 3.63 21.27 -23.91
C PRO A 11 2.67 20.87 -22.78
N VAL A 12 1.92 19.79 -23.01
CA VAL A 12 1.03 19.20 -22.00
C VAL A 12 1.91 18.45 -21.00
N LEU A 13 2.02 18.98 -19.79
CA LEU A 13 2.72 18.30 -18.69
C LEU A 13 1.89 17.10 -18.23
N ILE A 14 2.20 15.90 -18.73
CA ILE A 14 1.43 14.68 -18.42
C ILE A 14 1.61 14.26 -16.95
N LEU A 15 2.79 14.50 -16.38
CA LEU A 15 3.11 14.18 -15.00
C LEU A 15 3.58 15.44 -14.28
N LYS A 16 3.11 15.64 -13.04
CA LYS A 16 3.59 16.74 -12.19
C LYS A 16 5.10 16.58 -11.96
N GLU A 17 5.80 17.70 -11.87
CA GLU A 17 7.21 17.73 -11.46
C GLU A 17 7.37 17.02 -10.10
N GLY A 18 8.37 16.14 -9.99
CA GLY A 18 8.57 15.30 -8.81
C GLY A 18 7.85 13.94 -8.83
N THR A 19 7.16 13.58 -9.90
CA THR A 19 6.57 12.24 -10.04
C THR A 19 7.67 11.18 -10.11
N GLN A 20 7.76 10.34 -9.07
CA GLN A 20 8.65 9.18 -9.08
C GLN A 20 7.92 7.98 -9.66
N ARG A 21 8.58 7.29 -10.59
CA ARG A 21 8.07 6.06 -11.20
C ARG A 21 9.04 4.92 -10.91
N THR A 22 8.58 3.94 -10.14
CA THR A 22 9.29 2.67 -9.97
C THR A 22 8.78 1.68 -11.02
N THR A 23 9.67 0.98 -11.71
CA THR A 23 9.30 0.02 -12.77
C THR A 23 10.06 -1.30 -12.63
N GLY A 24 9.60 -2.32 -13.35
CA GLY A 24 10.30 -3.60 -13.46
C GLY A 24 10.38 -4.37 -12.15
N ARG A 25 11.53 -5.02 -11.93
CA ARG A 25 11.77 -5.92 -10.78
C ARG A 25 11.72 -5.22 -9.44
N ASP A 26 12.16 -3.96 -9.38
CA ASP A 26 12.18 -3.21 -8.12
C ASP A 26 10.77 -2.87 -7.66
N ALA A 27 9.88 -2.46 -8.57
CA ALA A 27 8.47 -2.26 -8.25
C ALA A 27 7.81 -3.56 -7.74
N LEU A 28 8.09 -4.68 -8.39
CA LEU A 28 7.59 -5.99 -7.96
C LEU A 28 8.09 -6.34 -6.55
N ARG A 29 9.38 -6.15 -6.28
CA ARG A 29 9.98 -6.43 -4.98
C ARG A 29 9.32 -5.58 -3.88
N THR A 30 9.13 -4.28 -4.12
CA THR A 30 8.47 -3.38 -3.16
C THR A 30 7.04 -3.81 -2.88
N ASN A 31 6.29 -4.19 -3.91
CA ASN A 31 4.93 -4.72 -3.75
C ASN A 31 4.90 -5.96 -2.86
N ILE A 32 5.81 -6.93 -3.09
CA ILE A 32 5.91 -8.15 -2.30
C ILE A 32 6.28 -7.85 -0.85
N MET A 33 7.25 -6.95 -0.62
CA MET A 33 7.66 -6.57 0.74
C MET A 33 6.51 -5.95 1.52
N ALA A 34 5.74 -5.05 0.90
CA ALA A 34 4.58 -4.43 1.55
C ALA A 34 3.53 -5.46 1.97
N VAL A 35 3.22 -6.43 1.11
CA VAL A 35 2.24 -7.49 1.40
C VAL A 35 2.77 -8.48 2.44
N ARG A 36 4.08 -8.79 2.42
CA ARG A 36 4.71 -9.65 3.42
C ARG A 36 4.61 -9.06 4.83
N ALA A 37 4.84 -7.76 4.98
CA ALA A 37 4.73 -7.09 6.28
C ALA A 37 3.32 -7.23 6.89
N ILE A 38 2.27 -7.09 6.06
CA ILE A 38 0.89 -7.35 6.49
C ILE A 38 0.71 -8.82 6.90
N SER A 39 1.20 -9.74 6.09
CA SER A 39 1.05 -11.17 6.32
C SER A 39 1.73 -11.60 7.64
N GLU A 40 2.89 -11.04 7.94
CA GLU A 40 3.60 -11.29 9.20
C GLU A 40 2.82 -10.79 10.42
N THR A 41 2.13 -9.65 10.28
CA THR A 41 1.27 -9.08 11.34
C THR A 41 0.09 -10.00 11.67
N LEU A 42 -0.52 -10.60 10.65
CA LEU A 42 -1.67 -11.50 10.80
C LEU A 42 -1.29 -12.95 11.12
N ARG A 43 -0.08 -13.39 10.81
CA ARG A 43 0.31 -14.81 10.91
C ARG A 43 0.02 -15.44 12.28
N THR A 44 0.18 -14.68 13.35
CA THR A 44 -0.03 -15.20 14.72
C THR A 44 -1.49 -15.23 15.15
N THR A 45 -2.41 -14.66 14.38
CA THR A 45 -3.86 -14.63 14.70
C THR A 45 -4.58 -15.85 14.12
N LEU A 46 -3.91 -16.60 13.24
CA LEU A 46 -4.51 -17.74 12.54
C LEU A 46 -4.54 -19.02 13.40
N GLY A 47 -5.72 -19.64 13.49
CA GLY A 47 -5.93 -20.96 14.09
C GLY A 47 -6.54 -20.93 15.49
N PRO A 48 -6.87 -22.09 16.08
CA PRO A 48 -7.54 -22.18 17.38
C PRO A 48 -6.66 -21.73 18.57
N ARG A 49 -5.35 -21.56 18.33
CA ARG A 49 -4.38 -20.98 19.27
C ARG A 49 -3.84 -19.64 18.76
N GLY A 50 -4.59 -18.98 17.88
CA GLY A 50 -4.27 -17.62 17.43
C GLY A 50 -4.24 -16.66 18.62
N MET A 51 -3.32 -15.72 18.59
CA MET A 51 -3.20 -14.67 19.60
C MET A 51 -3.92 -13.41 19.14
N ASP A 52 -4.65 -12.79 20.05
CA ASP A 52 -5.27 -11.49 19.82
C ASP A 52 -4.22 -10.40 19.55
N LYS A 53 -4.64 -9.38 18.81
CA LYS A 53 -3.89 -8.15 18.61
C LYS A 53 -4.55 -7.02 19.37
N MET A 54 -3.72 -6.29 20.12
CA MET A 54 -4.09 -5.01 20.71
C MET A 54 -3.77 -3.91 19.69
N LEU A 55 -4.80 -3.21 19.25
CA LEU A 55 -4.74 -2.10 18.30
C LEU A 55 -5.06 -0.82 19.09
N VAL A 56 -4.23 0.20 18.90
CA VAL A 56 -4.40 1.49 19.57
C VAL A 56 -4.51 2.56 18.50
N ASP A 57 -5.61 3.29 18.49
CA ASP A 57 -5.82 4.42 17.58
C ASP A 57 -5.04 5.67 18.06
N THR A 58 -4.88 6.63 17.17
CA THR A 58 -4.39 7.99 17.40
C THR A 58 -5.11 8.74 18.52
N LEU A 59 -6.39 8.43 18.76
CA LEU A 59 -7.19 9.01 19.85
C LEU A 59 -7.03 8.25 21.19
N GLY A 60 -6.29 7.14 21.21
CA GLY A 60 -6.07 6.32 22.40
C GLY A 60 -7.09 5.21 22.60
N ASP A 61 -8.06 5.05 21.69
CA ASP A 61 -9.02 3.95 21.73
C ASP A 61 -8.33 2.61 21.51
N VAL A 62 -8.59 1.64 22.40
CA VAL A 62 -7.99 0.31 22.38
C VAL A 62 -9.00 -0.72 21.88
N THR A 63 -8.63 -1.46 20.84
CA THR A 63 -9.39 -2.60 20.33
C THR A 63 -8.53 -3.86 20.43
N ILE A 64 -9.02 -4.90 21.10
CA ILE A 64 -8.36 -6.21 21.18
C ILE A 64 -9.18 -7.20 20.35
N THR A 65 -8.57 -7.81 19.34
CA THR A 65 -9.28 -8.76 18.46
C THR A 65 -8.34 -9.75 17.80
N ASN A 66 -8.87 -10.94 17.50
CA ASN A 66 -8.24 -11.96 16.66
C ASN A 66 -8.70 -11.90 15.19
N ASP A 67 -9.74 -11.11 14.90
CA ASP A 67 -10.32 -11.06 13.55
C ASP A 67 -9.40 -10.31 12.59
N GLY A 68 -8.92 -11.03 11.57
CA GLY A 68 -7.98 -10.51 10.59
C GLY A 68 -8.55 -9.36 9.76
N ALA A 69 -9.85 -9.39 9.43
CA ALA A 69 -10.50 -8.31 8.68
C ALA A 69 -10.53 -7.02 9.51
N THR A 70 -10.97 -7.11 10.77
CA THR A 70 -10.95 -5.97 11.70
C THR A 70 -9.54 -5.42 11.94
N ILE A 71 -8.52 -6.29 12.05
CA ILE A 71 -7.12 -5.86 12.19
C ILE A 71 -6.68 -5.07 10.94
N LEU A 72 -6.96 -5.58 9.75
CA LEU A 72 -6.61 -4.92 8.49
C LEU A 72 -7.31 -3.57 8.32
N ASP A 73 -8.55 -3.45 8.77
CA ASP A 73 -9.33 -2.22 8.69
C ASP A 73 -8.81 -1.11 9.59
N LYS A 74 -8.18 -1.48 10.71
CA LYS A 74 -7.59 -0.54 11.67
C LYS A 74 -6.14 -0.18 11.35
N LEU A 75 -5.48 -0.89 10.45
CA LEU A 75 -4.11 -0.59 10.04
C LEU A 75 -4.07 0.58 9.06
N ASP A 76 -3.27 1.61 9.36
CA ASP A 76 -2.98 2.68 8.40
C ASP A 76 -1.90 2.22 7.40
N VAL A 77 -2.36 1.86 6.20
CA VAL A 77 -1.50 1.31 5.14
C VAL A 77 -1.33 2.35 4.04
N GLN A 78 -0.09 2.80 3.80
CA GLN A 78 0.19 3.79 2.75
C GLN A 78 0.45 3.17 1.38
N HIS A 79 1.04 1.96 1.33
CA HIS A 79 1.48 1.34 0.09
C HIS A 79 0.28 0.83 -0.76
N PRO A 80 0.19 1.15 -2.08
CA PRO A 80 -0.97 0.80 -2.90
C PRO A 80 -1.31 -0.69 -2.94
N ALA A 81 -0.31 -1.56 -3.15
CA ALA A 81 -0.53 -3.01 -3.19
C ALA A 81 -1.07 -3.56 -1.86
N ALA A 82 -0.72 -2.91 -0.75
CA ALA A 82 -1.14 -3.31 0.58
C ALA A 82 -2.55 -2.79 0.89
N LYS A 83 -2.91 -1.58 0.42
CA LYS A 83 -4.31 -1.09 0.43
C LYS A 83 -5.25 -2.00 -0.34
N MET A 84 -4.82 -2.50 -1.51
CA MET A 84 -5.62 -3.45 -2.29
C MET A 84 -5.93 -4.72 -1.50
N LEU A 85 -4.97 -5.24 -0.72
CA LEU A 85 -5.18 -6.43 0.11
C LEU A 85 -6.20 -6.18 1.22
N VAL A 86 -6.12 -5.04 1.91
CA VAL A 86 -7.10 -4.65 2.93
C VAL A 86 -8.51 -4.59 2.32
N GLN A 87 -8.66 -4.02 1.12
CA GLN A 87 -9.96 -3.93 0.44
C GLN A 87 -10.55 -5.28 0.03
N ILE A 88 -9.72 -6.30 -0.22
CA ILE A 88 -10.19 -7.66 -0.55
C ILE A 88 -10.67 -8.39 0.71
N ALA A 89 -10.11 -8.06 1.87
CA ALA A 89 -10.47 -8.67 3.14
C ALA A 89 -11.78 -8.10 3.75
N LYS A 90 -12.23 -6.95 3.25
CA LYS A 90 -13.55 -6.35 3.54
C LYS A 90 -14.65 -7.07 2.77
#